data_AF-A0A661SP53-F1
#
_entry.id   AF-A0A661SP53-F1
#
_cell.length_a   1.000
_cell.length_b   1.000
_cell.length_c   1.000
_cell.angle_alpha   90.00
_cell.angle_beta   90.00
_cell.angle_gamma   90.00
#
_symmetry.space_group_name_H-M   'P 1'
#
loop_
_entity.id
_entity.type
_entity.pdbx_description
1 polymer ?
#
loop_
_entity_poly.entity_id
_entity_poly.type
_entity_poly.pdbx_seq_one_letter_code
_entity_poly.pdbx_strand_id
1 'polypeptide(L)'
;FFPIAYFVSTARDISPLSLMIAVSIASTCAFMTPVATPCNALAFGEMKGTSFRMMLILGFFLNIIGAFLMAVWVQFVVSLIYQ
;
A
#
# COMPACT_ATOMS: atom_id res chain seq x y z
N PHE A 1 5.37 -0.43 12.00
CA PHE A 1 4.02 -1.00 11.78
C PHE A 1 3.88 -2.46 12.22
N PHE A 2 4.88 -3.34 12.01
CA PHE A 2 4.77 -4.74 12.43
C PHE A 2 4.53 -5.00 13.92
N PRO A 3 5.16 -4.27 14.88
CA PRO A 3 4.83 -4.47 16.30
C PRO A 3 3.35 -4.17 16.59
N ILE A 4 2.81 -3.10 16.02
CA ILE A 4 1.40 -2.72 16.15
C ILE A 4 0.51 -3.79 15.53
N ALA A 5 0.82 -4.24 14.32
CA ALA A 5 0.08 -5.31 13.64
C ALA A 5 0.03 -6.60 14.47
N TYR A 6 1.17 -6.99 15.06
CA TYR A 6 1.25 -8.17 15.93
C TYR A 6 0.33 -8.03 17.14
N PHE A 7 0.45 -6.95 17.92
CA PHE A 7 -0.40 -6.76 19.11
C PHE A 7 -1.90 -6.66 18.78
N VAL A 8 -2.26 -6.01 17.67
CA VAL A 8 -3.66 -5.93 17.20
C VAL A 8 -4.18 -7.30 16.79
N SER A 9 -3.38 -8.09 16.08
CA SER A 9 -3.77 -9.44 15.67
C SER A 9 -3.99 -10.38 16.86
N THR A 10 -3.10 -10.35 17.85
CA THR A 10 -3.23 -11.13 19.08
C THR A 10 -4.43 -10.70 19.93
N ALA A 11 -4.77 -9.41 19.93
CA ALA A 11 -5.93 -8.90 20.68
C ALA A 11 -7.27 -9.22 20.02
N ARG A 12 -7.28 -9.68 18.75
CA ARG A 12 -8.48 -10.01 17.98
C ARG A 12 -8.55 -11.48 17.58
N ASP A 13 -7.66 -12.32 18.12
CA ASP A 13 -7.52 -13.74 17.76
C ASP A 13 -7.36 -13.97 16.24
N ILE A 14 -6.70 -13.04 15.56
CA ILE A 14 -6.36 -13.13 14.13
C ILE A 14 -4.91 -13.60 14.01
N SER A 15 -4.61 -14.41 12.99
CA SER A 15 -3.23 -14.78 12.65
C SER A 15 -2.37 -13.52 12.42
N PRO A 16 -1.25 -13.35 13.16
CA PRO A 16 -0.37 -12.20 12.95
C PRO A 16 0.21 -12.12 11.54
N LEU A 17 0.43 -13.28 10.92
CA LEU A 17 1.02 -13.38 9.59
C LEU A 17 0.14 -12.72 8.52
N SER A 18 -1.18 -12.92 8.56
CA SER A 18 -2.08 -12.33 7.55
C SER A 18 -2.07 -10.81 7.63
N LEU A 19 -2.06 -10.25 8.84
CA LEU A 19 -2.05 -8.80 9.06
C LEU A 19 -0.69 -8.19 8.68
N MET A 20 0.41 -8.89 8.95
CA MET A 20 1.76 -8.46 8.57
C MET A 20 1.96 -8.49 7.04
N ILE A 21 1.43 -9.48 6.34
CA ILE A 21 1.43 -9.53 4.87
C ILE A 21 0.65 -8.34 4.31
N ALA A 22 -0.55 -8.09 4.82
CA ALA A 22 -1.37 -6.96 4.39
C ALA A 22 -0.65 -5.61 4.57
N VAL A 23 -0.02 -5.40 5.73
CA VAL A 23 0.77 -4.19 6.02
C VAL A 23 1.98 -4.07 5.08
N SER A 24 2.67 -5.17 4.79
CA SER A 24 3.84 -5.16 3.91
C SER A 24 3.45 -4.71 2.50
N ILE A 25 2.40 -5.30 1.94
CA ILE A 25 1.92 -4.95 0.60
C ILE A 25 1.43 -3.50 0.56
N ALA A 26 0.61 -3.09 1.55
CA ALA A 26 0.10 -1.73 1.65
C ALA A 26 1.20 -0.66 1.71
N SER A 27 2.32 -0.97 2.37
CA SER A 27 3.45 -0.05 2.49
C SER A 27 4.16 0.26 1.16
N THR A 28 4.00 -0.60 0.15
CA THR A 28 4.59 -0.39 -1.18
C THR A 28 3.78 0.56 -2.06
N CYS A 29 2.52 0.84 -1.70
CA CYS A 29 1.60 1.63 -2.51
C CYS A 29 1.59 3.11 -2.10
N ALA A 30 2.70 3.80 -2.31
CA ALA A 30 2.83 5.23 -2.01
C ALA A 30 2.94 6.07 -3.29
N PHE A 31 1.79 6.42 -3.90
CA PHE A 31 1.75 7.06 -5.23
C PHE A 31 1.50 8.57 -5.23
N MET A 32 1.16 9.18 -4.09
CA MET A 32 0.69 10.57 -4.05
C MET A 32 1.80 11.63 -4.15
N THR A 33 3.02 11.34 -3.70
CA THR A 33 4.08 12.35 -3.62
C THR A 33 5.38 11.86 -4.26
N PRO A 34 6.18 12.77 -4.85
CA PRO A 34 7.45 12.43 -5.46
C PRO A 34 8.51 12.10 -4.39
N VAL A 35 8.29 12.51 -3.14
CA VAL A 35 9.18 12.24 -2.01
C VAL A 35 9.01 10.82 -1.48
N ALA A 36 7.89 10.15 -1.77
CA ALA A 36 7.58 8.84 -1.20
C ALA A 36 8.54 7.73 -1.64
N THR A 37 9.01 7.75 -2.90
CA THR A 37 9.93 6.75 -3.45
C THR A 37 10.91 7.37 -4.45
N PRO A 38 12.16 6.87 -4.56
CA PRO A 38 13.12 7.38 -5.53
C PRO A 38 12.62 7.33 -6.98
N CYS A 39 11.85 6.30 -7.33
CA CYS A 39 11.27 6.15 -8.67
C CYS A 39 10.26 7.26 -9.00
N ASN A 40 9.39 7.62 -8.04
CA ASN A 40 8.43 8.71 -8.24
C ASN A 40 9.13 10.07 -8.33
N ALA A 41 10.20 10.29 -7.56
CA ALA A 41 11.03 11.50 -7.65
C ALA A 41 11.67 11.64 -9.02
N LEU A 42 12.29 10.57 -9.54
CA LEU A 42 12.93 10.54 -10.86
C LEU A 42 11.92 10.81 -11.98
N ALA A 43 10.78 10.12 -11.98
CA ALA A 43 9.75 10.31 -13.00
C ALA A 43 9.19 11.75 -12.99
N PHE A 44 8.95 12.33 -11.81
CA PHE A 44 8.47 13.71 -11.69
C PHE A 44 9.53 14.74 -12.15
N GLY A 45 10.82 14.47 -11.93
CA GLY A 45 11.93 15.33 -12.37
C GLY A 45 12.09 15.40 -13.89
N GLU A 46 11.83 14.29 -14.59
CA GLU A 46 11.90 14.22 -16.06
C GLU A 46 10.67 14.84 -16.74
N MET A 47 9.50 14.81 -16.09
CA MET A 47 8.26 15.34 -16.64
C MET A 47 8.15 16.87 -16.49
N LYS A 48 8.86 17.61 -17.34
CA LYS A 48 8.79 19.08 -17.41
C LYS A 48 7.34 19.57 -17.56
N GLY A 49 6.91 20.46 -16.65
CA GLY A 49 5.58 21.08 -16.67
C GLY A 49 4.49 20.32 -15.92
N THR A 50 4.79 19.17 -15.31
CA THR A 50 3.81 18.44 -14.49
C THR A 50 3.54 19.20 -13.20
N SER A 51 2.27 19.51 -12.95
CA SER A 51 1.85 20.12 -11.69
C SER A 51 1.91 19.10 -10.55
N PHE A 52 2.46 19.50 -9.41
CA PHE A 52 2.37 18.72 -8.17
C PHE A 52 0.92 18.35 -7.82
N ARG A 53 -0.05 19.22 -8.13
CA ARG A 53 -1.49 18.96 -7.92
C ARG A 53 -2.00 17.79 -8.76
N MET A 54 -1.50 17.65 -9.99
CA MET A 54 -1.87 16.54 -10.89
C MET A 54 -1.41 15.20 -10.30
N MET A 55 -0.18 15.16 -9.78
CA MET A 55 0.38 13.97 -9.14
C MET A 55 -0.40 13.57 -7.89
N LEU A 56 -0.79 14.54 -7.04
CA LEU A 56 -1.61 14.26 -5.86
C LEU A 56 -2.97 13.62 -6.22
N ILE A 57 -3.64 14.15 -7.25
CA ILE A 57 -4.95 13.65 -7.69
C ILE A 57 -4.81 12.24 -8.29
N LEU A 58 -3.86 12.03 -9.21
CA LEU A 58 -3.63 10.70 -9.78
C LEU A 58 -3.23 9.67 -8.72
N GLY A 59 -2.31 10.05 -7.83
CA GLY A 59 -1.87 9.18 -6.75
C GLY A 59 -2.99 8.83 -5.77
N PHE A 60 -3.93 9.74 -5.53
CA PHE A 60 -5.12 9.44 -4.73
C PHE A 60 -5.99 8.36 -5.37
N PHE A 61 -6.29 8.47 -6.67
CA PHE A 61 -7.06 7.44 -7.39
C PHE A 61 -6.31 6.10 -7.43
N LEU A 62 -5.01 6.11 -7.69
CA LEU A 62 -4.17 4.91 -7.68
C LEU A 62 -4.15 4.24 -6.30
N ASN A 63 -4.06 5.01 -5.22
CA ASN A 63 -4.11 4.47 -3.86
C ASN A 63 -5.47 3.82 -3.55
N ILE A 64 -6.59 4.42 -3.99
CA ILE A 64 -7.92 3.82 -3.79
C ILE A 64 -8.05 2.50 -4.57
N ILE A 65 -7.65 2.49 -5.83
CA ILE A 65 -7.68 1.28 -6.67
C ILE A 65 -6.77 0.20 -6.06
N GLY A 66 -5.55 0.58 -5.66
CA GLY A 66 -4.60 -0.30 -5.00
C GLY A 66 -5.15 -0.89 -3.70
N ALA A 67 -5.76 -0.08 -2.84
CA ALA A 67 -6.39 -0.54 -1.61
C ALA A 67 -7.51 -1.56 -1.88
N PHE A 68 -8.34 -1.32 -2.90
CA PHE A 68 -9.39 -2.27 -3.28
C PHE A 68 -8.82 -3.59 -3.81
N LEU A 69 -7.87 -3.52 -4.75
CA LEU A 69 -7.21 -4.73 -5.29
C LEU A 69 -6.51 -5.51 -4.18
N MET A 70 -5.80 -4.84 -3.27
CA MET A 70 -5.13 -5.48 -2.16
C MET A 70 -6.10 -6.14 -1.19
N ALA A 71 -7.22 -5.47 -0.85
CA ALA A 71 -8.21 -6.04 0.04
C ALA A 71 -8.79 -7.34 -0.53
N VAL A 72 -9.09 -7.36 -1.83
CA VAL A 72 -9.52 -8.57 -2.54
C VAL A 72 -8.39 -9.61 -2.56
N TRP A 73 -7.19 -9.23 -3.01
CA TRP A 73 -6.06 -10.15 -3.18
C TRP A 73 -5.63 -10.82 -1.87
N VAL A 74 -5.54 -10.07 -0.77
CA VAL A 74 -5.20 -10.62 0.55
C VAL A 74 -6.25 -11.63 0.98
N GLN A 75 -7.55 -11.35 0.81
CA GLN A 75 -8.61 -12.29 1.16
C GLN A 75 -8.57 -13.56 0.29
N PHE A 76 -8.33 -13.45 -1.01
CA PHE A 76 -8.30 -14.62 -1.89
C PHE A 76 -7.02 -15.44 -1.76
N VAL A 77 -5.84 -14.80 -1.74
CA VAL A 77 -4.54 -15.49 -1.81
C VAL A 77 -4.08 -15.96 -0.43
N VAL A 78 -4.26 -15.16 0.62
CA VAL A 78 -3.86 -15.59 1.97
C VAL A 78 -4.75 -16.72 2.46
N SER A 79 -6.07 -16.64 2.24
CA SER A 79 -6.98 -17.75 2.58
C SER A 79 -6.76 -19.01 1.74
N LEU A 80 -6.24 -18.89 0.52
CA LEU A 80 -5.92 -20.05 -0.32
C LEU A 80 -4.61 -20.74 0.10
N ILE A 81 -3.59 -19.97 0.50
CA ILE A 81 -2.25 -20.51 0.80
C ILE A 81 -2.12 -20.94 2.27
N TYR A 82 -2.71 -20.18 3.20
CA TYR A 82 -2.54 -20.37 4.65
C TYR A 82 -3.81 -20.94 5.31
N GLN A 83 -4.44 -21.90 4.63
CA GLN A 83 -5.59 -22.64 5.16
C GLN A 83 -5.25 -23.36 6.47
#